data_AF-A0A949JPR6-F1
#
_entry.id   AF-A0A949JPR6-F1
#
_cell.length_a   1.000
_cell.length_b   1.000
_cell.length_c   1.000
_cell.angle_alpha   90.00
_cell.angle_beta   90.00
_cell.angle_gamma   90.00
#
_symmetry.space_group_name_H-M   'P 1'
#
loop_
_entity.id
_entity.type
_entity.pdbx_description
1 polymer ?
#
loop_
_entity_poly.entity_id
_entity_poly.type
_entity_poly.pdbx_seq_one_letter_code
_entity_poly.pdbx_strand_id
1 'polypeptide(L)'
;MSLLKDKLTIMMIFLLAAGLVNGCGGDSKKEGSEVDFRVPDSLLAPIEGYGITVDDYHPVRGGVIANKDIALHYPPSGIAKYISTNNFGYAYEANQDVVKHIGRPADGQVVIIGAKDLDEYKYLTRKEWWYYGINHGDTLYFMPFNVMMKRYDIFTRRSLSQIGLTQKLAQMALNRKSGGKIPTWLREGISSFVANEKSILQMQAIEFETEMLGFNPSVEELDNYLDLAEDRAFVRVSFYISYLMVERLMESFTLREIVSFVGKLGEGKSFDQASGEVFGMDYGSLIEKIRLKDDFSVYLKEVPRGRPGEDR
;
A
#
# COMPACT_ATOMS: atom_id res chain seq x y z
N MET A 1 8.19 15.74 31.70
CA MET A 1 9.01 14.71 31.01
C MET A 1 9.08 13.38 31.80
N SER A 2 8.04 13.00 32.57
CA SER A 2 8.01 11.71 33.30
C SER A 2 6.87 10.78 32.87
N LEU A 3 5.80 11.30 32.26
CA LEU A 3 4.64 10.49 31.80
C LEU A 3 4.89 9.64 30.54
N LEU A 4 5.97 9.89 29.78
CA LEU A 4 6.29 9.12 28.57
C LEU A 4 7.11 7.85 28.88
N LYS A 5 7.82 7.79 30.02
CA LYS A 5 8.61 6.62 30.43
C LYS A 5 7.73 5.49 30.96
N ASP A 6 6.59 5.82 31.56
CA ASP A 6 5.71 4.82 32.18
C ASP A 6 4.93 4.01 31.13
N LYS A 7 4.56 4.62 29.98
CA LYS A 7 3.87 3.91 28.89
C LYS A 7 4.78 2.95 28.12
N LEU A 8 6.07 3.29 27.97
CA LEU A 8 7.03 2.43 27.28
C LEU A 8 7.43 1.21 28.14
N THR A 9 7.44 1.38 29.47
CA THR A 9 7.78 0.31 30.42
C THR A 9 6.66 -0.74 30.53
N ILE A 10 5.39 -0.30 30.47
CA ILE A 10 4.24 -1.22 30.50
C ILE A 10 4.17 -2.08 29.21
N MET A 11 4.58 -1.54 28.06
CA MET A 11 4.57 -2.28 26.79
C MET A 11 5.69 -3.35 26.70
N MET A 12 6.83 -3.15 27.38
CA MET A 12 7.90 -4.17 27.45
C MET A 12 7.61 -5.30 28.44
N ILE A 13 6.89 -5.03 29.53
CA ILE A 13 6.58 -6.05 30.55
C ILE A 13 5.58 -7.11 30.01
N PHE A 14 4.68 -6.74 29.09
CA PHE A 14 3.74 -7.70 28.48
C PHE A 14 4.35 -8.60 27.40
N LEU A 15 5.46 -8.19 26.77
CA LEU A 15 6.18 -9.01 25.79
C LEU A 15 7.09 -10.07 26.44
N LEU A 16 7.43 -9.91 27.73
CA LEU A 16 8.27 -10.85 28.48
C LEU A 16 7.49 -11.96 29.21
N ALA A 17 6.18 -11.80 29.39
CA ALA A 17 5.34 -12.82 30.07
C ALA A 17 4.89 -13.98 29.14
N ALA A 18 5.14 -13.90 27.83
CA ALA A 18 4.79 -14.95 26.87
C ALA A 18 5.92 -15.96 26.58
N GLY A 19 7.04 -15.90 27.32
CA GLY A 19 8.27 -16.63 26.98
C GLY A 19 8.80 -17.62 28.03
N LEU A 20 8.04 -18.00 29.05
CA LEU A 20 8.51 -18.92 30.10
C LEU A 20 7.46 -19.95 30.53
N VAL A 21 7.10 -20.88 29.63
CA VAL A 21 6.61 -22.21 30.03
C VAL A 21 7.09 -23.28 29.03
N ASN A 22 8.38 -23.61 29.10
CA ASN A 22 8.86 -24.99 28.90
C ASN A 22 9.26 -25.44 30.32
N GLY A 23 8.63 -26.42 30.96
CA GLY A 23 8.22 -27.71 30.44
C GLY A 23 9.12 -28.75 31.10
N CYS A 24 8.74 -29.23 32.29
CA CYS A 24 9.30 -30.44 32.88
C CYS A 24 8.26 -31.13 33.79
N GLY A 25 7.70 -32.23 33.29
CA GLY A 25 7.18 -33.35 34.09
C GLY A 25 5.72 -33.30 34.55
N GLY A 26 4.92 -34.27 34.08
CA GLY A 26 3.81 -34.84 34.85
C GLY A 26 2.49 -34.96 34.09
N ASP A 27 2.16 -36.19 33.68
CA ASP A 27 0.85 -36.61 33.18
C ASP A 27 -0.31 -36.15 34.08
N SER A 28 -1.32 -35.52 33.47
CA SER A 28 -2.73 -35.83 33.77
C SER A 28 -3.65 -35.20 32.72
N LYS A 29 -4.49 -36.05 32.11
CA LYS A 29 -5.64 -35.65 31.30
C LYS A 29 -6.57 -34.74 32.11
N LYS A 30 -6.81 -33.52 31.62
CA LYS A 30 -8.04 -32.77 31.85
C LYS A 30 -8.42 -32.01 30.57
N GLU A 31 -9.48 -32.47 29.93
CA GLU A 31 -10.32 -31.64 29.08
C GLU A 31 -10.85 -30.48 29.93
N GLY A 32 -10.69 -29.24 29.45
CA GLY A 32 -11.11 -28.06 30.22
C GLY A 32 -10.83 -26.74 29.52
N SER A 33 -11.88 -26.23 28.87
CA SER A 33 -12.13 -24.84 28.44
C SER A 33 -11.13 -24.17 27.49
N GLU A 34 -11.58 -23.98 26.24
CA GLU A 34 -11.21 -22.82 25.43
C GLU A 34 -11.32 -21.56 26.29
N VAL A 35 -10.18 -20.97 26.62
CA VAL A 35 -10.13 -19.63 27.18
C VAL A 35 -10.46 -18.70 26.02
N ASP A 36 -11.75 -18.33 25.95
CA ASP A 36 -12.33 -17.36 25.04
C ASP A 36 -11.50 -16.06 25.13
N PHE A 37 -10.57 -15.85 24.19
CA PHE A 37 -9.73 -14.66 24.14
C PHE A 37 -10.63 -13.47 23.81
N ARG A 38 -11.12 -12.79 24.84
CA ARG A 38 -11.90 -11.57 24.70
C ARG A 38 -10.97 -10.39 24.47
N VAL A 39 -11.05 -9.82 23.27
CA VAL A 39 -10.39 -8.55 22.95
C VAL A 39 -11.00 -7.46 23.86
N PRO A 40 -10.21 -6.72 24.64
CA PRO A 40 -10.71 -5.65 25.50
C PRO A 40 -11.53 -4.62 24.72
N ASP A 41 -12.67 -4.18 25.26
CA ASP A 41 -13.59 -3.22 24.60
C ASP A 41 -12.92 -1.90 24.22
N SER A 42 -11.87 -1.49 24.95
CA SER A 42 -11.07 -0.30 24.61
C SER A 42 -10.33 -0.40 23.27
N LEU A 43 -10.10 -1.63 22.78
CA LEU A 43 -9.50 -1.91 21.48
C LEU A 43 -10.56 -2.02 20.36
N LEU A 44 -11.85 -2.08 20.73
CA LEU A 44 -13.00 -2.16 19.82
C LEU A 44 -13.75 -0.82 19.70
N ALA A 45 -13.37 0.19 20.50
CA ALA A 45 -13.91 1.56 20.45
C ALA A 45 -13.96 2.22 19.05
N PRO A 46 -13.07 1.91 18.08
CA PRO A 46 -13.21 2.46 16.73
C PRO A 46 -14.45 1.95 15.99
N ILE A 47 -15.05 0.82 16.40
CA ILE A 47 -16.09 0.12 15.63
C ILE A 47 -17.39 0.93 15.51
N GLU A 48 -17.80 1.63 16.57
CA GLU A 48 -19.06 2.40 16.59
C GLU A 48 -18.99 3.66 15.70
N GLY A 49 -17.82 4.25 15.50
CA GLY A 49 -17.64 5.46 14.69
C GLY A 49 -17.75 5.25 13.18
N TYR A 50 -17.65 4.01 12.71
CA TYR A 50 -17.54 3.68 11.28
C TYR A 50 -18.79 3.05 10.65
N GLY A 51 -19.85 2.81 11.42
CA GLY A 51 -21.11 2.24 10.90
C GLY A 51 -20.95 0.82 10.33
N ILE A 52 -20.20 -0.04 11.04
CA ILE A 52 -19.77 -1.35 10.58
C ILE A 52 -20.91 -2.38 10.59
N THR A 53 -21.09 -3.11 9.49
CA THR A 53 -21.86 -4.38 9.45
C THR A 53 -20.90 -5.57 9.48
N VAL A 54 -21.19 -6.57 10.33
CA VAL A 54 -20.44 -7.84 10.41
C VAL A 54 -21.27 -8.96 9.80
N ASP A 55 -20.74 -9.59 8.75
CA ASP A 55 -21.37 -10.72 8.06
C ASP A 55 -20.39 -11.90 7.95
N ASP A 56 -20.91 -13.13 7.96
CA ASP A 56 -20.17 -14.39 7.96
C ASP A 56 -19.83 -14.82 6.52
N TYR A 57 -18.73 -14.31 5.94
CA TYR A 57 -18.26 -14.81 4.63
C TYR A 57 -16.73 -14.83 4.42
N HIS A 58 -16.18 -16.05 4.53
CA HIS A 58 -14.98 -16.62 3.88
C HIS A 58 -15.18 -18.16 3.91
N PRO A 59 -14.64 -19.01 3.00
CA PRO A 59 -15.11 -20.39 2.80
C PRO A 59 -15.05 -21.35 4.00
N VAL A 60 -14.52 -20.93 5.16
CA VAL A 60 -14.59 -21.72 6.40
C VAL A 60 -14.96 -20.87 7.66
N ARG A 61 -15.66 -19.72 7.51
CA ARG A 61 -16.31 -18.84 8.55
C ARG A 61 -15.60 -17.55 9.01
N GLY A 62 -14.90 -16.85 8.11
CA GLY A 62 -14.41 -15.49 8.37
C GLY A 62 -15.52 -14.44 8.52
N GLY A 63 -15.15 -13.18 8.75
CA GLY A 63 -16.10 -12.07 8.88
C GLY A 63 -15.86 -10.93 7.90
N VAL A 64 -16.83 -10.01 7.83
CA VAL A 64 -16.73 -8.75 7.07
C VAL A 64 -16.79 -7.55 8.01
N ILE A 65 -16.06 -6.48 7.71
CA ILE A 65 -16.23 -5.15 8.30
C ILE A 65 -16.55 -4.21 7.14
N ALA A 66 -17.75 -3.63 7.10
CA ALA A 66 -18.20 -2.88 5.95
C ALA A 66 -18.96 -1.59 6.29
N ASN A 67 -18.84 -0.59 5.40
CA ASN A 67 -19.74 0.55 5.29
C ASN A 67 -20.21 0.70 3.82
N LYS A 68 -20.89 1.79 3.45
CA LYS A 68 -21.42 2.00 2.09
C LYS A 68 -20.36 2.00 0.97
N ASP A 69 -19.10 2.30 1.27
CA ASP A 69 -18.03 2.50 0.28
C ASP A 69 -16.97 1.39 0.32
N ILE A 70 -16.78 0.69 1.45
CA ILE A 70 -15.75 -0.34 1.64
C ILE A 70 -16.31 -1.56 2.36
N ALA A 71 -15.93 -2.76 1.93
CA ALA A 71 -16.06 -4.01 2.67
C ALA A 71 -14.67 -4.64 2.84
N LEU A 72 -14.27 -4.97 4.07
CA LEU A 72 -13.02 -5.64 4.37
C LEU A 72 -13.29 -7.02 4.97
N HIS A 73 -12.85 -8.06 4.26
CA HIS A 73 -12.98 -9.47 4.65
C HIS A 73 -11.77 -9.93 5.45
N TYR A 74 -12.01 -10.79 6.44
CA TYR A 74 -10.96 -11.32 7.32
C TYR A 74 -11.20 -12.78 7.73
N PRO A 75 -10.13 -13.55 7.99
CA PRO A 75 -10.24 -14.97 8.38
C PRO A 75 -10.85 -15.17 9.78
N PRO A 76 -11.38 -16.37 10.11
CA PRO A 76 -12.01 -16.69 11.40
C PRO A 76 -11.03 -16.69 12.58
N SER A 77 -10.68 -15.51 13.10
CA SER A 77 -9.83 -15.36 14.28
C SER A 77 -10.08 -14.03 14.98
N GLY A 78 -10.14 -14.03 16.32
CA GLY A 78 -10.28 -12.79 17.10
C GLY A 78 -9.14 -11.80 16.86
N ILE A 79 -7.91 -12.30 16.67
CA ILE A 79 -6.76 -11.48 16.29
C ILE A 79 -6.95 -10.91 14.88
N ALA A 80 -7.45 -11.72 13.94
CA ALA A 80 -7.74 -11.25 12.59
C ALA A 80 -8.82 -10.17 12.56
N LYS A 81 -9.87 -10.28 13.38
CA LYS A 81 -10.90 -9.25 13.55
C LYS A 81 -10.31 -7.92 14.04
N TYR A 82 -9.44 -7.97 15.06
CA TYR A 82 -8.78 -6.77 15.58
C TYR A 82 -7.88 -6.10 14.54
N ILE A 83 -7.03 -6.89 13.86
CA ILE A 83 -6.16 -6.41 12.78
C ILE A 83 -6.99 -5.78 11.66
N SER A 84 -8.10 -6.41 11.31
CA SER A 84 -9.00 -5.96 10.25
C SER A 84 -9.75 -4.69 10.62
N THR A 85 -10.10 -4.49 11.88
CA THR A 85 -10.70 -3.23 12.36
C THR A 85 -9.75 -2.05 12.17
N ASN A 86 -8.47 -2.21 12.52
CA ASN A 86 -7.47 -1.16 12.29
C ASN A 86 -7.27 -0.87 10.79
N ASN A 87 -7.20 -1.92 9.97
CA ASN A 87 -7.06 -1.77 8.52
C ASN A 87 -8.30 -1.19 7.84
N PHE A 88 -9.49 -1.44 8.39
CA PHE A 88 -10.70 -0.79 7.93
C PHE A 88 -10.64 0.72 8.17
N GLY A 89 -10.16 1.16 9.34
CA GLY A 89 -9.91 2.57 9.62
C GLY A 89 -8.94 3.20 8.62
N TYR A 90 -7.81 2.52 8.34
CA TYR A 90 -6.85 2.95 7.31
C TYR A 90 -7.47 3.01 5.91
N ALA A 91 -8.24 2.00 5.51
CA ALA A 91 -8.89 1.96 4.21
C ALA A 91 -9.94 3.08 4.08
N TYR A 92 -10.68 3.36 5.14
CA TYR A 92 -11.67 4.43 5.18
C TYR A 92 -11.02 5.80 4.98
N GLU A 93 -9.99 6.13 5.76
CA GLU A 93 -9.25 7.39 5.64
C GLU A 93 -8.61 7.52 4.25
N ALA A 94 -7.99 6.44 3.77
CA ALA A 94 -7.39 6.38 2.45
C ALA A 94 -8.44 6.63 1.34
N ASN A 95 -9.62 6.03 1.44
CA ASN A 95 -10.70 6.24 0.47
C ASN A 95 -11.19 7.69 0.46
N GLN A 96 -11.32 8.33 1.63
CA GLN A 96 -11.70 9.75 1.71
C GLN A 96 -10.68 10.64 0.99
N ASP A 97 -9.39 10.39 1.22
CA ASP A 97 -8.30 11.15 0.61
C ASP A 97 -8.24 10.92 -0.91
N VAL A 98 -8.33 9.66 -1.36
CA VAL A 98 -8.36 9.29 -2.78
C VAL A 98 -9.57 9.89 -3.50
N VAL A 99 -10.77 9.85 -2.89
CA VAL A 99 -11.97 10.47 -3.47
C VAL A 99 -11.79 11.98 -3.65
N LYS A 100 -11.19 12.64 -2.67
CA LYS A 100 -10.94 14.08 -2.70
C LYS A 100 -9.93 14.47 -3.79
N HIS A 101 -8.89 13.67 -4.00
CA HIS A 101 -7.78 14.03 -4.90
C HIS A 101 -7.90 13.47 -6.32
N ILE A 102 -8.55 12.31 -6.50
CA ILE A 102 -8.64 11.60 -7.78
C ILE A 102 -10.10 11.38 -8.18
N GLY A 103 -10.88 10.77 -7.29
CA GLY A 103 -12.26 10.35 -7.52
C GLY A 103 -12.56 9.00 -6.88
N ARG A 104 -13.79 8.50 -7.06
CA ARG A 104 -14.22 7.21 -6.49
C ARG A 104 -13.38 6.06 -7.06
N PRO A 105 -12.91 5.11 -6.24
CA PRO A 105 -12.25 3.90 -6.72
C PRO A 105 -13.17 2.94 -7.49
N ALA A 106 -14.44 2.84 -7.07
CA ALA A 106 -15.45 1.95 -7.66
C ALA A 106 -16.82 2.65 -7.78
N ASP A 107 -17.70 2.11 -8.62
CA ASP A 107 -19.12 2.54 -8.70
C ASP A 107 -19.84 2.23 -7.39
N GLY A 108 -19.68 0.98 -6.94
CA GLY A 108 -20.24 0.48 -5.69
C GLY A 108 -19.22 0.52 -4.56
N GLN A 109 -19.17 -0.60 -3.85
CA GLN A 109 -18.32 -0.83 -2.71
C GLN A 109 -16.98 -1.44 -3.16
N VAL A 110 -15.87 -0.94 -2.63
CA VAL A 110 -14.57 -1.60 -2.79
C VAL A 110 -14.50 -2.78 -1.84
N VAL A 111 -14.17 -3.96 -2.35
CA VAL A 111 -13.95 -5.16 -1.54
C VAL A 111 -12.46 -5.31 -1.26
N ILE A 112 -12.09 -5.51 0.00
CA ILE A 112 -10.70 -5.65 0.43
C ILE A 112 -10.55 -7.00 1.12
N ILE A 113 -9.63 -7.82 0.65
CA ILE A 113 -9.35 -9.15 1.16
C ILE A 113 -7.90 -9.19 1.61
N GLY A 114 -7.67 -9.24 2.92
CA GLY A 114 -6.35 -9.52 3.47
C GLY A 114 -6.13 -11.02 3.53
N ALA A 115 -5.11 -11.53 2.84
CA ALA A 115 -4.75 -12.95 2.91
C ALA A 115 -4.39 -13.35 4.36
N LYS A 116 -4.66 -14.61 4.72
CA LYS A 116 -4.30 -15.20 6.00
C LYS A 116 -2.79 -15.33 6.15
N ASP A 117 -2.13 -15.78 5.09
CA ASP A 117 -0.69 -16.03 5.02
C ASP A 117 -0.15 -15.75 3.59
N LEU A 118 1.17 -15.86 3.42
CA LEU A 118 1.82 -15.58 2.13
C LEU A 118 1.50 -16.63 1.06
N ASP A 119 1.19 -17.86 1.46
CA ASP A 119 0.84 -18.93 0.54
C ASP A 119 -0.55 -18.68 -0.06
N GLU A 120 -1.53 -18.30 0.77
CA GLU A 120 -2.84 -17.85 0.30
C GLU A 120 -2.72 -16.61 -0.58
N TYR A 121 -1.89 -15.62 -0.20
CA TYR A 121 -1.66 -14.45 -1.04
C TYR A 121 -1.13 -14.82 -2.43
N LYS A 122 -0.11 -15.69 -2.49
CA LYS A 122 0.45 -16.18 -3.75
C LYS A 122 -0.56 -17.00 -4.56
N TYR A 123 -1.40 -17.79 -3.90
CA TYR A 123 -2.47 -18.53 -4.55
C TYR A 123 -3.51 -17.59 -5.19
N LEU A 124 -3.98 -16.58 -4.45
CA LEU A 124 -5.01 -15.64 -4.89
C LEU A 124 -4.52 -14.70 -6.00
N THR A 125 -3.27 -14.25 -5.91
CA THR A 125 -2.76 -13.18 -6.78
C THR A 125 -1.79 -13.63 -7.86
N ARG A 126 -1.20 -14.83 -7.72
CA ARG A 126 -0.03 -15.30 -8.50
C ARG A 126 1.18 -14.37 -8.40
N LYS A 127 1.18 -13.45 -7.44
CA LYS A 127 2.27 -12.51 -7.18
C LYS A 127 3.02 -12.91 -5.92
N GLU A 128 4.26 -12.46 -5.86
CA GLU A 128 5.17 -12.73 -4.75
C GLU A 128 5.03 -11.69 -3.63
N TRP A 129 5.62 -11.99 -2.47
CA TRP A 129 5.47 -11.21 -1.23
C TRP A 129 6.03 -9.77 -1.28
N TRP A 130 6.70 -9.37 -2.35
CA TRP A 130 7.20 -8.00 -2.51
C TRP A 130 6.19 -7.03 -3.12
N TYR A 131 4.96 -7.47 -3.43
CA TYR A 131 3.83 -6.60 -3.76
C TYR A 131 2.89 -6.50 -2.56
N TYR A 132 2.47 -5.29 -2.17
CA TYR A 132 1.50 -5.11 -1.08
C TYR A 132 0.15 -5.77 -1.34
N GLY A 133 -0.33 -5.62 -2.57
CA GLY A 133 -1.62 -6.09 -3.00
C GLY A 133 -1.86 -5.89 -4.48
N ILE A 134 -2.96 -6.45 -4.98
CA ILE A 134 -3.34 -6.48 -6.40
C ILE A 134 -4.81 -6.10 -6.56
N ASN A 135 -5.08 -5.31 -7.60
CA ASN A 135 -6.43 -4.89 -7.97
C ASN A 135 -7.02 -5.91 -8.96
N HIS A 136 -8.27 -6.33 -8.72
CA HIS A 136 -9.03 -7.15 -9.65
C HIS A 136 -10.48 -6.66 -9.69
N GLY A 137 -10.80 -5.82 -10.69
CA GLY A 137 -12.07 -5.10 -10.73
C GLY A 137 -12.23 -4.24 -9.48
N ASP A 138 -13.35 -4.42 -8.79
CA ASP A 138 -13.67 -3.71 -7.54
C ASP A 138 -13.08 -4.37 -6.28
N THR A 139 -12.25 -5.41 -6.44
CA THR A 139 -11.63 -6.15 -5.32
C THR A 139 -10.13 -5.90 -5.21
N LEU A 140 -9.65 -5.69 -3.98
CA LEU A 140 -8.25 -5.58 -3.61
C LEU A 140 -7.82 -6.80 -2.81
N TYR A 141 -6.81 -7.51 -3.28
CA TYR A 141 -6.18 -8.60 -2.56
C TYR A 141 -4.87 -8.11 -1.94
N PHE A 142 -4.75 -8.19 -0.63
CA PHE A 142 -3.57 -7.76 0.09
C PHE A 142 -2.80 -8.94 0.67
N MET A 143 -1.49 -8.75 0.83
CA MET A 143 -0.68 -9.54 1.74
C MET A 143 -1.30 -9.59 3.15
N PRO A 144 -0.89 -10.53 3.99
CA PRO A 144 -1.39 -10.62 5.35
C PRO A 144 -1.19 -9.32 6.12
N PHE A 145 -2.31 -8.73 6.55
CA PHE A 145 -2.30 -7.44 7.24
C PHE A 145 -1.49 -7.46 8.54
N ASN A 146 -1.42 -8.61 9.22
CA ASN A 146 -0.57 -8.80 10.39
C ASN A 146 0.93 -8.62 10.07
N VAL A 147 1.38 -8.95 8.85
CA VAL A 147 2.75 -8.73 8.37
C VAL A 147 2.92 -7.27 7.97
N MET A 148 1.98 -6.72 7.20
CA MET A 148 2.06 -5.34 6.71
C MET A 148 2.02 -4.32 7.83
N MET A 149 1.19 -4.51 8.87
CA MET A 149 1.10 -3.60 10.01
C MET A 149 2.38 -3.55 10.85
N LYS A 150 3.15 -4.66 10.89
CA LYS A 150 4.42 -4.72 11.62
C LYS A 150 5.56 -4.01 10.88
N ARG A 151 5.42 -3.80 9.58
CA ARG A 151 6.39 -3.08 8.75
C ARG A 151 6.02 -1.62 8.74
N TYR A 152 6.91 -0.80 9.28
CA TYR A 152 6.62 0.60 9.56
C TYR A 152 7.65 1.48 8.86
N ASP A 153 7.17 2.46 8.10
CA ASP A 153 8.04 3.48 7.54
C ASP A 153 8.31 4.56 8.60
N ILE A 154 9.57 4.68 9.00
CA ILE A 154 10.02 5.61 10.03
C ILE A 154 9.89 7.08 9.60
N PHE A 155 9.92 7.35 8.29
CA PHE A 155 9.86 8.71 7.76
C PHE A 155 8.43 9.25 7.75
N THR A 156 7.49 8.46 7.23
CA THR A 156 6.07 8.86 7.19
C THR A 156 5.30 8.50 8.46
N ARG A 157 5.87 7.69 9.35
CA ARG A 157 5.21 7.16 10.55
C ARG A 157 3.92 6.39 10.24
N ARG A 158 3.91 5.68 9.10
CA ARG A 158 2.79 4.87 8.65
C ARG A 158 3.21 3.42 8.50
N SER A 159 2.27 2.50 8.74
CA SER A 159 2.51 1.10 8.41
C SER A 159 2.45 0.89 6.89
N LEU A 160 3.12 -0.15 6.39
CA LEU A 160 2.97 -0.56 5.00
C LEU A 160 1.52 -0.88 4.66
N SER A 161 0.72 -1.30 5.64
CA SER A 161 -0.71 -1.53 5.45
C SER A 161 -1.44 -0.26 5.07
N GLN A 162 -1.22 0.82 5.83
CA GLN A 162 -1.85 2.11 5.55
C GLN A 162 -1.37 2.69 4.21
N ILE A 163 -0.09 2.55 3.88
CA ILE A 163 0.48 3.03 2.61
C ILE A 163 -0.06 2.22 1.44
N GLY A 164 -0.02 0.89 1.53
CA GLY A 164 -0.51 -0.01 0.50
C GLY A 164 -2.00 0.15 0.22
N LEU A 165 -2.82 0.34 1.27
CA LEU A 165 -4.25 0.61 1.11
C LEU A 165 -4.50 1.91 0.33
N THR A 166 -3.82 3.01 0.69
CA THR A 166 -3.92 4.27 -0.07
C THR A 166 -3.47 4.10 -1.52
N GLN A 167 -2.34 3.43 -1.73
CA GLN A 167 -1.76 3.23 -3.05
C GLN A 167 -2.72 2.46 -3.97
N LYS A 168 -3.29 1.34 -3.50
CA LYS A 168 -4.19 0.51 -4.32
C LYS A 168 -5.53 1.17 -4.59
N LEU A 169 -6.09 1.89 -3.62
CA LEU A 169 -7.31 2.68 -3.84
C LEU A 169 -7.07 3.80 -4.86
N ALA A 170 -5.92 4.47 -4.81
CA ALA A 170 -5.54 5.47 -5.81
C ALA A 170 -5.42 4.87 -7.21
N GLN A 171 -4.78 3.70 -7.34
CA GLN A 171 -4.69 2.98 -8.61
C GLN A 171 -6.07 2.65 -9.20
N MET A 172 -7.00 2.13 -8.36
CA MET A 172 -8.37 1.83 -8.78
C MET A 172 -9.07 3.09 -9.29
N ALA A 173 -8.98 4.20 -8.54
CA ALA A 173 -9.58 5.47 -8.92
C ALA A 173 -9.01 6.01 -10.25
N LEU A 174 -7.70 5.91 -10.48
CA LEU A 174 -7.04 6.33 -11.72
C LEU A 174 -7.43 5.44 -12.91
N ASN A 175 -7.45 4.12 -12.73
CA ASN A 175 -7.91 3.18 -13.75
C ASN A 175 -9.35 3.48 -14.14
N ARG A 176 -10.24 3.64 -13.17
CA ARG A 176 -11.63 4.00 -13.42
C ARG A 176 -11.75 5.34 -14.15
N LYS A 177 -11.05 6.37 -13.67
CA LYS A 177 -11.09 7.72 -14.25
C LYS A 177 -10.62 7.77 -15.70
N SER A 178 -9.67 6.93 -16.06
CA SER A 178 -9.15 6.81 -17.44
C SER A 178 -9.87 5.78 -18.30
N GLY A 179 -10.82 5.02 -17.76
CA GLY A 179 -11.38 3.84 -18.44
C GLY A 179 -10.32 2.79 -18.77
N GLY A 180 -9.28 2.66 -17.94
CA GLY A 180 -8.17 1.71 -18.11
C GLY A 180 -7.09 2.15 -19.10
N LYS A 181 -7.11 3.41 -19.56
CA LYS A 181 -6.19 3.92 -20.61
C LYS A 181 -4.98 4.68 -20.07
N ILE A 182 -4.90 4.90 -18.76
CA ILE A 182 -3.72 5.52 -18.13
C ILE A 182 -2.50 4.59 -18.31
N PRO A 183 -1.32 5.12 -18.69
CA PRO A 183 -0.11 4.30 -18.78
C PRO A 183 0.34 3.86 -17.39
N THR A 184 0.94 2.68 -17.33
CA THR A 184 1.23 2.00 -16.06
C THR A 184 2.16 2.82 -15.18
N TRP A 185 3.25 3.38 -15.72
CA TRP A 185 4.20 4.22 -14.98
C TRP A 185 3.50 5.41 -14.31
N LEU A 186 2.57 6.07 -15.00
CA LEU A 186 1.87 7.24 -14.48
C LEU A 186 0.87 6.83 -13.39
N ARG A 187 0.17 5.71 -13.61
CA ARG A 187 -0.73 5.12 -12.59
C ARG A 187 0.03 4.81 -11.31
N GLU A 188 1.16 4.12 -11.44
CA GLU A 188 1.99 3.72 -10.29
C GLU A 188 2.60 4.93 -9.61
N GLY A 189 3.19 5.85 -10.37
CA GLY A 189 3.79 7.08 -9.84
C GLY A 189 2.79 7.96 -9.08
N ILE A 190 1.61 8.24 -9.65
CA ILE A 190 0.59 9.05 -8.96
C ILE A 190 0.10 8.34 -7.71
N SER A 191 -0.16 7.03 -7.80
CA SER A 191 -0.66 6.26 -6.67
C SER A 191 0.33 6.24 -5.51
N SER A 192 1.62 6.06 -5.80
CA SER A 192 2.70 6.12 -4.81
C SER A 192 2.91 7.53 -4.26
N PHE A 193 2.73 8.58 -5.08
CA PHE A 193 2.73 9.97 -4.62
C PHE A 193 1.60 10.25 -3.62
N VAL A 194 0.36 9.89 -3.95
CA VAL A 194 -0.79 10.03 -3.04
C VAL A 194 -0.60 9.18 -1.77
N ALA A 195 -0.01 7.99 -1.90
CA ALA A 195 0.29 7.15 -0.75
C ALA A 195 1.49 7.63 0.10
N ASN A 196 2.21 8.67 -0.34
CA ASN A 196 3.45 9.15 0.27
C ASN A 196 4.51 8.04 0.42
N GLU A 197 4.76 7.30 -0.67
CA GLU A 197 5.59 6.08 -0.66
C GLU A 197 7.09 6.34 -0.91
N LYS A 198 7.51 7.60 -1.11
CA LYS A 198 8.86 7.99 -1.56
C LYS A 198 9.98 7.24 -0.84
N SER A 199 9.97 7.29 0.50
CA SER A 199 10.99 6.70 1.36
C SER A 199 11.13 5.19 1.14
N ILE A 200 10.02 4.48 0.98
CA ILE A 200 10.01 3.04 0.77
C ILE A 200 10.54 2.70 -0.62
N LEU A 201 10.06 3.39 -1.65
CA LEU A 201 10.53 3.18 -3.02
C LEU A 201 12.02 3.46 -3.14
N GLN A 202 12.50 4.52 -2.49
CA GLN A 202 13.91 4.88 -2.47
C GLN A 202 14.75 3.84 -1.74
N MET A 203 14.33 3.34 -0.57
CA MET A 203 15.01 2.25 0.14
C MET A 203 15.05 0.96 -0.70
N GLN A 204 13.95 0.64 -1.38
CA GLN A 204 13.89 -0.52 -2.28
C GLN A 204 14.80 -0.36 -3.50
N ALA A 205 14.95 0.84 -4.05
CA ALA A 205 15.86 1.12 -5.15
C ALA A 205 17.33 1.05 -4.70
N ILE A 206 17.65 1.50 -3.48
CA ILE A 206 19.00 1.38 -2.89
C ILE A 206 19.45 -0.08 -2.78
N GLU A 207 18.53 -1.01 -2.48
CA GLU A 207 18.84 -2.46 -2.43
C GLU A 207 19.51 -2.95 -3.72
N PHE A 208 19.18 -2.36 -4.87
CA PHE A 208 19.67 -2.77 -6.20
C PHE A 208 20.59 -1.73 -6.86
N GLU A 209 21.05 -0.71 -6.13
CA GLU A 209 21.87 0.38 -6.68
C GLU A 209 23.05 -0.14 -7.50
N THR A 210 23.78 -1.12 -6.95
CA THR A 210 24.98 -1.68 -7.60
C THR A 210 24.63 -2.60 -8.78
N GLU A 211 23.58 -3.40 -8.65
CA GLU A 211 23.16 -4.37 -9.68
C GLU A 211 22.56 -3.67 -10.91
N MET A 212 21.96 -2.51 -10.71
CA MET A 212 21.22 -1.77 -11.73
C MET A 212 21.94 -0.51 -12.20
N LEU A 213 23.27 -0.41 -12.02
CA LEU A 213 24.06 0.73 -12.50
C LEU A 213 23.84 0.95 -14.01
N GLY A 214 23.57 2.21 -14.39
CA GLY A 214 23.27 2.58 -15.76
C GLY A 214 21.84 2.27 -16.22
N PHE A 215 20.98 1.71 -15.36
CA PHE A 215 19.58 1.48 -15.69
C PHE A 215 18.83 2.80 -15.86
N ASN A 216 18.44 3.09 -17.10
CA ASN A 216 17.65 4.24 -17.51
C ASN A 216 16.70 3.83 -18.65
N PRO A 217 15.59 3.14 -18.33
CA PRO A 217 14.68 2.60 -19.32
C PRO A 217 13.91 3.71 -20.04
N SER A 218 13.52 3.45 -21.28
CA SER A 218 12.45 4.18 -21.96
C SER A 218 11.11 4.01 -21.22
N VAL A 219 10.11 4.85 -21.53
CA VAL A 219 8.77 4.75 -20.93
C VAL A 219 8.09 3.42 -21.28
N GLU A 220 8.30 2.92 -22.50
CA GLU A 220 7.75 1.63 -22.93
C GLU A 220 8.36 0.47 -22.16
N GLU A 221 9.68 0.50 -21.94
CA GLU A 221 10.36 -0.49 -21.08
C GLU A 221 9.89 -0.38 -19.63
N LEU A 222 9.71 0.83 -19.11
CA LEU A 222 9.22 1.08 -17.76
C LEU A 222 7.83 0.48 -17.55
N ASP A 223 6.89 0.70 -18.48
CA ASP A 223 5.56 0.08 -18.45
C ASP A 223 5.66 -1.45 -18.49
N ASN A 224 6.50 -2.01 -19.37
CA ASN A 224 6.71 -3.46 -19.46
C ASN A 224 7.22 -4.07 -18.16
N TYR A 225 8.23 -3.47 -17.52
CA TYR A 225 8.76 -3.98 -16.26
C TYR A 225 7.70 -3.97 -15.15
N LEU A 226 6.89 -2.92 -15.08
CA LEU A 226 5.83 -2.79 -14.08
C LEU A 226 4.67 -3.76 -14.32
N ASP A 227 4.28 -4.00 -15.57
CA ASP A 227 3.15 -4.87 -15.91
C ASP A 227 3.51 -6.36 -15.86
N LEU A 228 4.62 -6.77 -16.50
CA LEU A 228 5.08 -8.17 -16.51
C LEU A 228 5.49 -8.62 -15.11
N ALA A 229 6.18 -7.73 -14.40
CA ALA A 229 6.45 -7.91 -12.99
C ALA A 229 7.26 -9.20 -12.66
N GLU A 230 8.13 -9.62 -13.59
CA GLU A 230 8.91 -10.87 -13.54
C GLU A 230 10.17 -10.77 -12.68
N ASP A 231 10.92 -9.67 -12.81
CA ASP A 231 12.16 -9.44 -12.07
C ASP A 231 12.00 -8.37 -10.99
N ARG A 232 12.34 -8.74 -9.75
CA ARG A 232 12.17 -7.90 -8.57
C ARG A 232 13.01 -6.61 -8.61
N ALA A 233 14.23 -6.66 -9.13
CA ALA A 233 15.13 -5.50 -9.19
C ALA A 233 14.60 -4.48 -10.21
N PHE A 234 14.31 -4.94 -11.43
CA PHE A 234 13.73 -4.09 -12.49
C PHE A 234 12.43 -3.44 -12.05
N VAL A 235 11.51 -4.20 -11.44
CA VAL A 235 10.23 -3.69 -10.94
C VAL A 235 10.42 -2.59 -9.89
N ARG A 236 11.24 -2.85 -8.86
CA ARG A 236 11.38 -1.90 -7.73
C ARG A 236 12.05 -0.61 -8.15
N VAL A 237 13.08 -0.69 -8.98
CA VAL A 237 13.71 0.50 -9.54
C VAL A 237 12.71 1.22 -10.47
N SER A 238 11.90 0.50 -11.24
CA SER A 238 10.86 1.09 -12.10
C SER A 238 9.77 1.83 -11.32
N PHE A 239 9.33 1.32 -10.17
CA PHE A 239 8.42 2.05 -9.29
C PHE A 239 9.03 3.38 -8.82
N TYR A 240 10.30 3.36 -8.42
CA TYR A 240 11.00 4.57 -7.98
C TYR A 240 11.18 5.59 -9.12
N ILE A 241 11.57 5.15 -10.31
CA ILE A 241 11.67 6.02 -11.50
C ILE A 241 10.31 6.64 -11.84
N SER A 242 9.24 5.85 -11.83
CA SER A 242 7.87 6.32 -12.07
C SER A 242 7.45 7.40 -11.08
N TYR A 243 7.78 7.20 -9.80
CA TYR A 243 7.56 8.20 -8.76
C TYR A 243 8.34 9.50 -9.02
N LEU A 244 9.63 9.41 -9.37
CA LEU A 244 10.45 10.59 -9.69
C LEU A 244 9.93 11.34 -10.92
N MET A 245 9.46 10.64 -11.95
CA MET A 245 8.85 11.27 -13.12
C MET A 245 7.59 12.05 -12.75
N VAL A 246 6.78 11.55 -11.81
CA VAL A 246 5.64 12.28 -11.25
C VAL A 246 6.09 13.47 -10.41
N GLU A 247 7.13 13.36 -9.59
CA GLU A 247 7.69 14.53 -8.87
C GLU A 247 8.14 15.63 -9.83
N ARG A 248 8.82 15.28 -10.92
CA ARG A 248 9.20 16.24 -11.97
C ARG A 248 8.01 16.86 -12.68
N LEU A 249 6.96 16.07 -12.92
CA LEU A 249 5.71 16.60 -13.47
C LEU A 249 5.09 17.62 -12.49
N MET A 250 5.17 17.35 -11.18
CA MET A 250 4.70 18.22 -10.11
C MET A 250 5.50 19.53 -9.96
N GLU A 251 6.71 19.63 -10.51
CA GLU A 251 7.49 20.88 -10.54
C GLU A 251 6.86 21.94 -11.44
N SER A 252 6.12 21.52 -12.47
CA SER A 252 5.48 22.43 -13.44
C SER A 252 3.95 22.42 -13.38
N PHE A 253 3.35 21.38 -12.80
CA PHE A 253 1.90 21.17 -12.83
C PHE A 253 1.38 20.70 -11.48
N THR A 254 0.13 21.00 -11.18
CA THR A 254 -0.55 20.52 -9.98
C THR A 254 -1.03 19.09 -10.14
N LEU A 255 -1.20 18.37 -9.03
CA LEU A 255 -1.79 17.02 -9.05
C LEU A 255 -3.18 17.01 -9.72
N ARG A 256 -3.96 18.09 -9.59
CA ARG A 256 -5.25 18.25 -10.23
C ARG A 256 -5.12 18.26 -11.76
N GLU A 257 -4.14 18.97 -12.30
CA GLU A 257 -3.88 18.99 -13.75
C GLU A 257 -3.44 17.61 -14.24
N ILE A 258 -2.54 16.94 -13.53
CA ILE A 258 -2.11 15.58 -13.85
C ILE A 258 -3.31 14.61 -13.85
N VAL A 259 -4.16 14.67 -12.84
CA VAL A 259 -5.40 13.88 -12.77
C VAL A 259 -6.42 14.29 -13.84
N SER A 260 -6.41 15.54 -14.30
CA SER A 260 -7.21 16.01 -15.43
C SER A 260 -6.79 15.34 -16.74
N PHE A 261 -5.48 15.22 -16.99
CA PHE A 261 -4.95 14.45 -18.12
C PHE A 261 -5.48 13.01 -18.11
N VAL A 262 -5.45 12.34 -16.95
CA VAL A 262 -6.04 10.99 -16.78
C VAL A 262 -7.53 10.97 -17.14
N GLY A 263 -8.28 12.00 -16.72
CA GLY A 263 -9.69 12.16 -17.09
C GLY A 263 -9.91 12.33 -18.59
N LYS A 264 -9.03 13.08 -19.28
CA LYS A 264 -9.09 13.26 -20.74
C LYS A 264 -8.88 11.96 -21.51
N LEU A 265 -8.05 11.05 -21.00
CA LEU A 265 -7.92 9.71 -21.59
C LEU A 265 -9.23 8.92 -21.44
N GLY A 266 -9.90 9.04 -20.28
CA GLY A 266 -11.22 8.46 -20.03
C GLY A 266 -12.31 8.99 -20.97
N GLU A 267 -12.23 10.26 -21.37
CA GLU A 267 -13.09 10.87 -22.39
C GLU A 267 -12.80 10.36 -23.82
N GLY A 268 -11.76 9.54 -24.01
CA GLY A 268 -11.39 8.95 -25.30
C GLY A 268 -10.36 9.72 -26.11
N LYS A 269 -9.75 10.77 -25.54
CA LYS A 269 -8.69 11.51 -26.22
C LYS A 269 -7.41 10.69 -26.35
N SER A 270 -6.63 10.94 -27.41
CA SER A 270 -5.28 10.39 -27.53
C SER A 270 -4.33 11.04 -26.52
N PHE A 271 -3.15 10.44 -26.32
CA PHE A 271 -2.12 11.00 -25.46
C PHE A 271 -1.72 12.43 -25.85
N ASP A 272 -1.47 12.68 -27.14
CA ASP A 272 -1.07 14.01 -27.60
C ASP A 272 -2.17 15.06 -27.44
N GLN A 273 -3.43 14.68 -27.68
CA GLN A 273 -4.57 15.58 -27.47
C GLN A 273 -4.74 15.92 -25.99
N ALA A 274 -4.74 14.91 -25.12
CA ALA A 274 -4.85 15.12 -23.68
C ALA A 274 -3.67 15.94 -23.13
N SER A 275 -2.45 15.63 -23.57
CA SER A 275 -1.24 16.34 -23.17
C SER A 275 -1.24 17.79 -23.67
N GLY A 276 -1.59 18.02 -24.93
CA GLY A 276 -1.66 19.35 -25.51
C GLY A 276 -2.65 20.27 -24.79
N GLU A 277 -3.82 19.73 -24.41
CA GLU A 277 -4.83 20.49 -23.67
C GLU A 277 -4.46 20.79 -22.22
N VAL A 278 -3.82 19.85 -21.53
CA VAL A 278 -3.54 19.98 -20.09
C VAL A 278 -2.18 20.63 -19.83
N PHE A 279 -1.17 20.25 -20.61
CA PHE A 279 0.22 20.64 -20.38
C PHE A 279 0.76 21.60 -21.44
N GLY A 280 0.00 21.87 -22.51
CA GLY A 280 0.41 22.78 -23.59
C GLY A 280 1.48 22.22 -24.52
N MET A 281 1.71 20.90 -24.51
CA MET A 281 2.69 20.22 -25.37
C MET A 281 2.25 18.80 -25.73
N ASP A 282 2.76 18.24 -26.82
CA ASP A 282 2.54 16.84 -27.17
C ASP A 282 3.13 15.89 -26.12
N TYR A 283 2.68 14.63 -26.12
CA TYR A 283 3.04 13.68 -25.07
C TYR A 283 4.52 13.28 -25.13
N GLY A 284 5.09 13.17 -26.33
CA GLY A 284 6.53 12.89 -26.50
C GLY A 284 7.41 13.98 -25.89
N SER A 285 7.08 15.24 -26.15
CA SER A 285 7.75 16.40 -25.54
C SER A 285 7.61 16.42 -24.02
N LEU A 286 6.43 16.06 -23.49
CA LEU A 286 6.22 15.93 -22.05
C LEU A 286 7.13 14.86 -21.45
N ILE A 287 7.17 13.68 -22.05
CA ILE A 287 8.02 12.57 -21.61
C ILE A 287 9.49 12.97 -21.64
N GLU A 288 9.97 13.62 -22.71
CA GLU A 288 11.34 14.11 -22.78
C GLU A 288 11.65 15.14 -21.68
N LYS A 289 10.67 15.96 -21.27
CA LYS A 289 10.85 16.91 -20.18
C LYS A 289 10.99 16.22 -18.81
N ILE A 290 10.18 15.20 -18.53
CA ILE A 290 10.09 14.61 -17.17
C ILE A 290 10.97 13.37 -16.98
N ARG A 291 11.37 12.67 -18.04
CA ARG A 291 12.20 11.46 -17.89
C ARG A 291 13.55 11.78 -17.27
N LEU A 292 14.11 10.82 -16.55
CA LEU A 292 15.46 10.93 -15.98
C LEU A 292 16.49 11.05 -17.12
N LYS A 293 17.43 11.98 -16.96
CA LYS A 293 18.49 12.23 -17.96
C LYS A 293 19.74 11.39 -17.70
N ASP A 294 19.90 10.96 -16.45
CA ASP A 294 20.96 10.10 -15.97
C ASP A 294 20.35 8.83 -15.38
N ASP A 295 21.20 7.88 -14.99
CA ASP A 295 20.75 6.71 -14.26
C ASP A 295 20.08 7.07 -12.93
N PHE A 296 19.23 6.16 -12.43
CA PHE A 296 18.46 6.41 -11.21
C PHE A 296 19.34 6.59 -9.95
N SER A 297 20.57 6.06 -9.92
CA SER A 297 21.45 6.08 -8.75
C SER A 297 21.89 7.50 -8.39
N VAL A 298 21.99 8.39 -9.38
CA VAL A 298 22.27 9.82 -9.18
C VAL A 298 21.23 10.46 -8.26
N TYR A 299 19.99 9.98 -8.28
CA TYR A 299 18.86 10.52 -7.54
C TYR A 299 18.68 9.88 -6.14
N LEU A 300 19.48 8.87 -5.79
CA LEU A 300 19.42 8.22 -4.47
C LEU A 300 20.09 9.03 -3.33
N LYS A 301 20.83 10.09 -3.67
CA LYS A 301 21.76 10.79 -2.76
C LYS A 301 21.09 11.61 -1.63
N GLU A 302 19.77 11.74 -1.64
CA GLU A 302 19.05 12.54 -0.65
C GLU A 302 18.67 11.78 0.64
N VAL A 303 19.04 10.50 0.80
CA VAL A 303 18.77 9.74 2.03
C VAL A 303 19.89 9.93 3.05
N PRO A 304 19.60 10.33 4.31
CA PRO A 304 20.56 10.19 5.40
C PRO A 304 20.94 8.72 5.53
N ARG A 305 22.17 8.36 5.15
CA ARG A 305 22.75 7.00 5.28
C ARG A 305 23.08 6.67 6.75
N GLY A 306 22.24 7.12 7.68
CA GLY A 306 22.41 6.85 9.10
C GLY A 306 22.10 5.39 9.37
N ARG A 307 23.10 4.64 9.83
CA ARG A 307 22.84 3.36 10.50
C ARG A 307 22.00 3.65 11.75
N PRO A 308 20.92 2.89 12.01
CA PRO A 308 20.24 2.98 13.30
C PRO A 308 21.23 2.56 14.40
N GLY A 309 21.81 3.54 15.12
CA GLY A 309 22.65 3.29 16.29
C GLY A 309 24.03 3.95 16.36
N GLU A 310 24.45 4.78 15.39
CA GLU A 310 25.76 5.46 15.48
C GLU A 310 25.75 6.84 16.17
N ASP A 311 24.59 7.35 16.58
CA ASP A 311 24.48 8.54 17.44
C ASP A 311 23.86 8.19 18.81
N ARG A 312 24.65 7.57 19.69
CA ARG A 312 24.48 7.61 21.15
C ARG A 312 25.81 7.52 21.88
#